data_AF-A0A1Y5F3T5-F1
#
_entry.id   AF-A0A1Y5F3T5-F1
#
_cell.length_a   1.000
_cell.length_b   1.000
_cell.length_c   1.000
_cell.angle_alpha   90.00
_cell.angle_beta   90.00
_cell.angle_gamma   90.00
#
_symmetry.space_group_name_H-M   'P 1'
#
loop_
_entity.id
_entity.type
_entity.pdbx_description
1 polymer ?
#
loop_
_entity_poly.entity_id
_entity_poly.type
_entity_poly.pdbx_seq_one_letter_code
_entity_poly.pdbx_strand_id
1 'polypeptide(L)'
;MNIGQVLEIHLGWAAKGLGYKIAEMLEQQRDIAELREFLGKVYNTSGKKEDLDSFSDDEIIEMAGNLKQGVPMATPVFDGAQESEIKDMLELAGLPRSGQTKLIDGRTGEFFDREVTVGYMHMLKLNHLVDDKMHARSTGPYSLVTQQPLGGKAQFGGQRFGEMEVWALEAYGAAYTLQEMLTVKSDDVVGRTRIYKNIVDGDYRMDAGMPESFKVLTREIRSLGIDIELVSD
;
A
#
# COMPACT_ATOMS: atom_id res chain seq x y z
N MET A 1 -7.33 17.12 3.21
CA MET A 1 -6.29 18.13 2.91
C MET A 1 -5.16 17.94 3.91
N ASN A 2 -4.15 17.16 3.56
CA ASN A 2 -3.07 16.65 4.42
C ASN A 2 -1.74 17.36 4.14
N ILE A 3 -1.74 18.69 4.29
CA ILE A 3 -0.58 19.56 3.98
C ILE A 3 0.65 19.23 4.86
N GLY A 4 0.43 18.64 6.04
CA GLY A 4 1.51 18.21 6.94
C GLY A 4 2.54 17.29 6.29
N GLN A 5 2.16 16.50 5.27
CA GLN A 5 3.10 15.67 4.51
C GLN A 5 4.14 16.51 3.76
N VAL A 6 3.76 17.68 3.24
CA VAL A 6 4.69 18.59 2.55
C VAL A 6 5.62 19.27 3.55
N LEU A 7 5.08 19.66 4.72
CA LEU A 7 5.90 20.24 5.80
C LEU A 7 6.92 19.22 6.33
N GLU A 8 6.51 17.95 6.47
CA GLU A 8 7.40 16.85 6.84
C GLU A 8 8.53 16.67 5.82
N ILE A 9 8.21 16.68 4.51
CA ILE A 9 9.24 16.58 3.46
C ILE A 9 10.27 17.70 3.59
N HIS A 10 9.85 18.95 3.75
CA HIS A 10 10.74 20.10 3.87
C HIS A 10 11.61 20.02 5.13
N LEU A 11 11.00 19.72 6.28
CA LEU A 11 11.73 19.58 7.54
C LEU A 11 12.70 18.38 7.51
N GLY A 12 12.28 17.26 6.93
CA GLY A 12 13.13 16.09 6.74
C GLY A 12 14.31 16.37 5.80
N TRP A 13 14.12 17.22 4.79
CA TRP A 13 15.21 17.66 3.92
C TRP A 13 16.21 18.54 4.67
N ALA A 14 15.72 19.50 5.45
CA ALA A 14 16.57 20.34 6.30
C ALA A 14 17.36 19.48 7.30
N ALA A 15 16.68 18.58 8.02
CA ALA A 15 17.28 17.65 8.97
C ALA A 15 18.42 16.82 8.36
N LYS A 16 18.21 16.27 7.15
CA LYS A 16 19.25 15.53 6.44
C LYS A 16 20.41 16.42 6.00
N GLY A 17 20.11 17.60 5.45
CA GLY A 17 21.12 18.55 4.99
C GLY A 17 22.02 19.05 6.12
N LEU A 18 21.46 19.31 7.30
CA LEU A 18 22.23 19.63 8.51
C LEU A 18 23.16 18.48 8.90
N GLY A 19 22.67 17.23 8.84
CA GLY A 19 23.50 16.06 9.08
C GLY A 19 24.68 15.93 8.11
N TYR A 20 24.46 16.23 6.82
CA TYR A 20 25.55 16.25 5.84
C TYR A 20 26.59 17.33 6.10
N LYS A 21 26.17 18.52 6.55
CA LYS A 21 27.13 19.55 6.98
C LYS A 21 27.96 19.10 8.17
N ILE A 22 27.34 18.47 9.18
CA ILE A 22 28.05 17.91 10.33
C ILE A 22 29.05 16.84 9.87
N ALA A 23 28.64 15.95 8.97
CA ALA A 23 29.51 14.92 8.41
C ALA A 23 30.74 15.53 7.70
N GLU A 24 30.52 16.56 6.88
CA GLU A 24 31.60 17.28 6.18
C GLU A 24 32.57 17.95 7.17
N MET A 25 32.05 18.59 8.24
CA MET A 25 32.89 19.22 9.27
C MET A 25 33.76 18.19 10.01
N LEU A 26 33.22 17.00 10.29
CA LEU A 26 33.96 15.90 10.92
C LEU A 26 35.04 15.31 9.98
N GLU A 27 34.72 15.12 8.71
CA GLU A 27 35.67 14.62 7.70
C GLU A 27 36.83 15.59 7.46
N GLN A 28 36.56 16.90 7.47
CA GLN A 28 37.55 17.96 7.34
C GLN A 28 38.39 18.19 8.61
N GLN A 29 38.10 17.48 9.71
CA GLN A 29 38.73 17.68 11.02
C GLN A 29 38.73 19.16 11.44
N ARG A 30 37.59 19.83 11.25
CA ARG A 30 37.44 21.23 11.64
C ARG A 30 37.61 21.39 13.15
N ASP A 31 37.94 22.62 13.55
CA ASP A 31 38.07 22.97 14.95
C ASP A 31 36.75 22.66 15.69
N ILE A 32 36.88 22.10 16.90
CA ILE A 32 35.74 21.75 17.77
C ILE A 32 34.93 23.00 18.09
N ALA A 33 35.58 24.18 18.15
CA ALA A 33 34.90 25.46 18.32
C ALA A 33 33.90 25.75 17.18
N GLU A 34 34.26 25.47 15.92
CA GLU A 34 33.34 25.65 14.78
C GLU A 34 32.17 24.66 14.82
N LEU A 35 32.45 23.41 15.22
CA LEU A 35 31.43 22.38 15.36
C LEU A 35 30.43 22.74 16.46
N ARG A 36 30.91 23.22 17.61
CA ARG A 36 30.06 23.72 18.71
C ARG A 36 29.23 24.92 18.29
N GLU A 37 29.82 25.87 17.56
CA GLU A 37 29.07 27.03 17.04
C GLU A 37 27.96 26.58 16.08
N PHE A 38 28.26 25.64 15.19
CA PHE A 38 27.27 25.10 14.25
C PHE A 38 26.15 24.35 14.96
N LEU A 39 26.47 23.45 15.88
CA LEU A 39 25.48 22.76 16.71
C LEU A 39 24.66 23.75 17.55
N GLY A 40 25.28 24.81 18.05
CA GLY A 40 24.59 25.91 18.72
C GLY A 40 23.55 26.56 17.83
N LYS A 41 23.87 26.85 16.56
CA LYS A 41 22.89 27.35 15.58
C LYS A 41 21.78 26.34 15.28
N VAL A 42 22.09 25.04 15.24
CA VAL A 42 21.07 24.01 14.98
C VAL A 42 20.08 23.89 16.14
N TYR A 43 20.57 23.79 17.38
CA TYR A 43 19.72 23.52 18.55
C TYR A 43 19.11 24.78 19.21
N ASN A 44 19.79 25.93 19.14
CA ASN A 44 19.40 27.11 19.94
C ASN A 44 18.78 28.25 19.13
N THR A 45 18.50 28.05 17.83
CA THR A 45 17.83 29.07 17.00
C THR A 45 16.33 29.15 17.26
N SER A 46 15.66 28.02 17.52
CA SER A 46 14.22 27.95 17.72
C SER A 46 13.84 26.88 18.75
N GLY A 47 12.75 27.09 19.49
CA GLY A 47 12.25 26.14 20.47
C GLY A 47 13.02 26.13 21.80
N LYS A 48 13.22 24.93 22.36
CA LYS A 48 13.90 24.74 23.65
C LYS A 48 15.40 24.92 23.50
N LYS A 49 15.98 25.81 24.31
CA LYS A 49 17.43 26.00 24.35
C LYS A 49 18.10 24.86 25.12
N GLU A 50 19.17 24.34 24.54
CA GLU A 50 20.02 23.30 25.11
C GLU A 50 21.39 23.89 25.47
N ASP A 51 21.94 23.44 26.60
CA ASP A 51 23.22 23.90 27.13
C ASP A 51 24.37 23.01 26.60
N LEU A 52 24.91 23.39 25.43
CA LEU A 52 26.02 22.69 24.79
C LEU A 52 27.38 22.96 25.48
N ASP A 53 27.48 24.01 26.30
CA ASP A 53 28.72 24.36 27.01
C ASP A 53 29.01 23.40 28.17
N SER A 54 27.96 22.72 28.66
CA SER A 54 28.08 21.69 29.69
C SER A 54 28.76 20.38 29.22
N PHE A 55 28.86 20.17 27.91
CA PHE A 55 29.41 18.96 27.30
C PHE A 55 30.93 19.07 27.10
N SER A 56 31.64 17.97 27.34
CA SER A 56 33.07 17.82 27.00
C SER A 56 33.29 17.72 25.50
N ASP A 57 34.53 17.95 25.05
CA ASP A 57 34.89 17.90 23.63
C ASP A 57 34.67 16.52 23.01
N ASP A 58 35.00 15.47 23.76
CA ASP A 58 34.80 14.08 23.33
C ASP A 58 33.30 13.76 23.16
N GLU A 59 32.44 14.26 24.05
CA GLU A 59 30.98 14.07 23.97
C GLU A 59 30.38 14.81 22.76
N ILE A 60 30.89 16.00 22.42
CA ILE A 60 30.46 16.74 21.22
C ILE A 60 30.84 15.99 19.95
N ILE A 61 32.04 15.40 19.90
CA ILE A 61 32.48 14.60 18.75
C ILE A 61 31.60 13.35 18.60
N GLU A 62 31.29 12.67 19.71
CA GLU A 62 30.40 11.50 19.70
C GLU A 62 28.98 11.89 19.22
N MET A 63 28.43 12.97 19.76
CA MET A 63 27.13 13.50 19.36
C MET A 63 27.10 13.84 17.87
N ALA A 64 28.09 14.58 17.37
CA ALA A 64 28.21 14.88 15.94
C ALA A 64 28.32 13.61 15.08
N GLY A 65 29.04 12.60 15.57
CA GLY A 65 29.15 11.28 14.93
C GLY A 65 27.80 10.58 14.77
N ASN A 66 26.89 10.75 15.74
CA ASN A 66 25.53 10.23 15.67
C ASN A 66 24.64 11.04 14.72
N LEU A 67 24.84 12.36 14.64
CA LEU A 67 24.04 13.29 13.85
C LEU A 67 24.41 13.34 12.35
N LYS A 68 25.53 12.72 11.94
CA LYS A 68 26.00 12.70 10.54
C LYS A 68 24.98 12.18 9.52
N GLN A 69 24.06 11.32 9.95
CA GLN A 69 23.02 10.76 9.09
C GLN A 69 21.77 11.64 8.99
N GLY A 70 21.71 12.76 9.72
CA GLY A 70 20.57 13.64 9.81
C GLY A 70 20.28 13.99 11.26
N VAL A 71 19.95 15.25 11.51
CA VAL A 71 19.60 15.74 12.84
C VAL A 71 18.15 15.35 13.16
N PRO A 72 17.88 14.51 14.18
CA PRO A 72 16.52 14.17 14.55
C PRO A 72 15.75 15.41 15.00
N MET A 73 14.59 15.66 14.39
CA MET A 73 13.73 16.79 14.72
C MET A 73 12.49 16.30 15.48
N ALA A 74 12.05 17.07 16.47
CA ALA A 74 10.82 16.83 17.20
C ALA A 74 9.84 17.98 16.94
N THR A 75 8.63 17.64 16.48
CA THR A 75 7.53 18.60 16.31
C THR A 75 6.32 18.11 17.11
N PRO A 76 6.06 18.69 18.30
CA PRO A 76 4.91 18.34 19.12
C PRO A 76 3.59 18.56 18.39
N VAL A 77 2.57 17.78 18.79
CA VAL A 77 1.21 17.97 18.27
C VAL A 77 0.68 19.30 18.81
N PHE A 78 0.21 20.17 17.90
CA PHE A 78 -0.31 21.52 18.16
C PHE A 78 0.70 22.59 18.60
N ASP A 79 1.96 22.24 18.84
CA ASP A 79 3.06 23.16 19.15
C ASP A 79 4.30 22.79 18.32
N GLY A 80 4.07 22.61 17.02
CA GLY A 80 5.08 22.16 16.06
C GLY A 80 5.88 23.31 15.44
N ALA A 81 6.88 22.94 14.64
CA ALA A 81 7.72 23.90 13.94
C ALA A 81 6.89 24.75 12.95
N GLN A 82 7.09 26.06 13.00
CA GLN A 82 6.47 27.02 12.10
C GLN A 82 7.17 27.00 10.73
N GLU A 83 6.46 27.44 9.68
CA GLU A 83 7.02 27.46 8.32
C GLU A 83 8.31 28.30 8.23
N SER A 84 8.39 29.42 8.95
CA SER A 84 9.59 30.26 9.00
C SER A 84 10.79 29.50 9.56
N GLU A 85 10.59 28.74 10.62
CA GLU A 85 11.65 27.94 11.26
C GLU A 85 12.16 26.85 10.32
N ILE A 86 11.25 26.19 9.58
CA ILE A 86 11.62 25.20 8.55
C ILE A 86 12.48 25.85 7.45
N LYS A 87 12.09 27.05 6.98
CA LYS A 87 12.85 27.79 5.97
C LYS A 87 14.23 28.20 6.44
N ASP A 88 14.35 28.63 7.70
CA ASP A 88 15.62 29.03 8.29
C ASP A 88 16.54 27.82 8.48
N MET A 89 15.99 26.65 8.82
CA MET A 89 16.73 25.40 8.89
C MET A 89 17.19 24.91 7.50
N LEU A 90 16.36 25.06 6.47
CA LEU A 90 16.76 24.79 5.08
C LEU A 90 17.95 25.67 4.67
N GLU A 91 17.90 26.97 4.98
CA GLU A 91 18.98 27.90 4.68
C GLU A 91 20.26 27.56 5.46
N LEU A 92 20.14 27.20 6.75
CA LEU A 92 21.26 26.72 7.55
C LEU A 92 21.89 25.46 6.97
N ALA A 93 21.09 24.57 6.38
CA ALA A 93 21.54 23.40 5.64
C ALA A 93 22.13 23.71 4.24
N GLY A 94 22.10 24.96 3.78
CA GLY A 94 22.53 25.34 2.43
C GLY A 94 21.55 24.94 1.33
N LEU A 95 20.28 24.73 1.68
CA LEU A 95 19.20 24.31 0.80
C LEU A 95 18.29 25.50 0.45
N PRO A 96 17.57 25.45 -0.68
CA PRO A 96 16.67 26.52 -1.07
C PRO A 96 15.49 26.66 -0.11
N ARG A 97 15.16 27.89 0.29
CA ARG A 97 14.01 28.20 1.18
C ARG A 97 12.65 27.78 0.60
N SER A 98 12.56 27.52 -0.71
CA SER A 98 11.34 26.99 -1.35
C SER A 98 11.08 25.53 -1.01
N GLY A 99 12.09 24.78 -0.56
CA GLY A 99 11.99 23.32 -0.43
C GLY A 99 11.95 22.60 -1.78
N GLN A 100 12.30 23.30 -2.87
CA GLN A 100 12.28 22.79 -4.24
C GLN A 100 13.66 22.88 -4.89
N THR A 101 14.00 21.92 -5.76
CA THR A 101 15.23 21.96 -6.56
C THR A 101 14.97 21.46 -7.98
N LYS A 102 15.92 21.74 -8.88
CA LYS A 102 15.89 21.18 -10.23
C LYS A 102 16.31 19.71 -10.19
N LEU A 103 15.47 18.86 -10.76
CA LEU A 103 15.78 17.45 -10.97
C LEU A 103 16.15 17.21 -12.43
N ILE A 104 16.87 16.11 -12.67
CA ILE A 104 17.25 15.63 -13.99
C ILE A 104 16.52 14.31 -14.21
N ASP A 105 15.91 14.13 -15.39
CA ASP A 105 15.32 12.85 -15.77
C ASP A 105 16.43 11.81 -15.99
N GLY A 106 16.40 10.75 -15.18
CA GLY A 106 17.39 9.66 -15.25
C GLY A 106 17.35 8.83 -16.53
N ARG A 107 16.34 8.99 -17.39
CA ARG A 107 16.25 8.30 -18.69
C ARG A 107 16.84 9.11 -19.84
N THR A 108 16.64 10.43 -19.84
CA THR A 108 17.00 11.33 -20.94
C THR A 108 18.22 12.19 -20.65
N GLY A 109 18.46 12.52 -19.38
CA GLY A 109 19.51 13.45 -18.95
C GLY A 109 19.11 14.92 -19.04
N GLU A 110 17.86 15.23 -19.40
CA GLU A 110 17.35 16.60 -19.47
C GLU A 110 16.80 17.07 -18.10
N PHE A 111 16.86 18.38 -17.85
CA PHE A 111 16.26 18.98 -16.66
C PHE A 111 14.74 19.06 -16.78
N PHE A 112 14.03 18.87 -15.67
CA PHE A 112 12.60 19.17 -15.63
C PHE A 112 12.34 20.68 -15.76
N ASP A 113 11.23 21.04 -16.41
CA ASP A 113 10.85 22.45 -16.68
C ASP A 113 10.65 23.29 -15.42
N ARG A 114 10.19 22.66 -14.32
CA ARG A 114 9.90 23.31 -13.05
C ARG A 114 10.65 22.62 -11.92
N GLU A 115 10.95 23.40 -10.88
CA GLU A 115 11.53 22.86 -9.65
C GLU A 115 10.52 21.94 -8.95
N VAL A 116 11.06 20.88 -8.34
CA VAL A 116 10.28 19.83 -7.70
C VAL A 116 10.60 19.82 -6.21
N THR A 117 9.57 19.66 -5.38
CA THR A 117 9.75 19.47 -3.94
C THR A 117 10.39 18.10 -3.68
N VAL A 118 11.52 18.10 -2.98
CA VAL A 118 12.26 16.90 -2.62
C VAL A 118 12.59 16.94 -1.13
N GLY A 119 12.73 15.78 -0.53
CA GLY A 119 13.08 15.68 0.88
C GLY A 119 12.86 14.29 1.43
N TYR A 120 12.80 14.20 2.76
CA TYR A 120 12.70 12.94 3.47
C TYR A 120 11.36 12.86 4.20
N MET A 121 10.53 11.91 3.79
CA MET A 121 9.27 11.56 4.47
C MET A 121 9.45 10.23 5.18
N HIS A 122 8.89 10.09 6.38
CA HIS A 122 8.88 8.84 7.10
C HIS A 122 7.81 7.90 6.52
N MET A 123 8.26 6.84 5.85
CA MET A 123 7.37 5.89 5.18
C MET A 123 7.23 4.60 6.00
N LEU A 124 5.99 4.14 6.16
CA LEU A 124 5.67 2.87 6.80
C LEU A 124 5.27 1.82 5.76
N LYS A 125 5.81 0.61 5.91
CA LYS A 125 5.33 -0.57 5.19
C LYS A 125 4.20 -1.21 5.98
N LEU A 126 2.96 -1.11 5.49
CA LEU A 126 1.82 -1.77 6.11
C LEU A 126 1.89 -3.29 5.92
N ASN A 127 1.25 -4.04 6.83
CA ASN A 127 1.20 -5.51 6.80
C ASN A 127 0.30 -6.08 5.68
N HIS A 128 -0.02 -5.29 4.65
CA HIS A 128 -0.86 -5.68 3.53
C HIS A 128 0.01 -6.17 2.37
N LEU A 129 0.64 -7.33 2.57
CA LEU A 129 1.55 -7.91 1.59
C LEU A 129 0.76 -8.56 0.44
N VAL A 130 1.28 -8.41 -0.78
CA VAL A 130 0.65 -8.98 -1.98
C VAL A 130 0.67 -10.50 -1.95
N ASP A 131 1.72 -11.11 -1.41
CA ASP A 131 1.87 -12.56 -1.30
C ASP A 131 0.75 -13.19 -0.44
N ASP A 132 0.33 -12.48 0.60
CA ASP A 132 -0.78 -12.89 1.45
C ASP A 132 -2.13 -12.77 0.74
N LYS A 133 -2.26 -11.83 -0.20
CA LYS A 133 -3.49 -11.54 -0.94
C LYS A 133 -3.64 -12.36 -2.22
N MET A 134 -2.55 -12.80 -2.83
CA MET A 134 -2.61 -13.60 -4.05
C MET A 134 -3.30 -14.93 -3.78
N HIS A 135 -4.37 -15.20 -4.53
CA HIS A 135 -5.13 -16.44 -4.45
C HIS A 135 -5.75 -16.76 -5.81
N ALA A 136 -5.53 -17.99 -6.28
CA ALA A 136 -6.06 -18.49 -7.53
C ALA A 136 -6.54 -19.93 -7.35
N ARG A 137 -7.61 -20.28 -8.07
CA ARG A 137 -8.23 -21.60 -8.01
C ARG A 137 -8.68 -22.00 -9.41
N SER A 138 -8.37 -23.23 -9.81
CA SER A 138 -8.97 -23.90 -10.97
C SER A 138 -10.10 -24.82 -10.51
N THR A 139 -9.76 -25.92 -9.83
CA THR A 139 -10.69 -26.84 -9.16
C THR A 139 -10.29 -27.00 -7.69
N GLY A 140 -11.17 -27.57 -6.86
CA GLY A 140 -10.91 -27.67 -5.42
C GLY A 140 -12.07 -28.30 -4.66
N PRO A 141 -12.09 -28.20 -3.32
CA PRO A 141 -13.15 -28.76 -2.50
C PRO A 141 -14.48 -27.99 -2.66
N TYR A 142 -15.57 -28.71 -2.41
CA TYR A 142 -16.95 -28.22 -2.51
C TYR A 142 -17.71 -28.47 -1.20
N SER A 143 -18.71 -27.64 -0.95
CA SER A 143 -19.62 -27.78 0.19
C SER A 143 -20.45 -29.06 0.07
N LEU A 144 -20.67 -29.75 1.20
CA LEU A 144 -21.49 -30.96 1.24
C LEU A 144 -22.95 -30.68 0.85
N VAL A 145 -23.49 -29.56 1.34
CA VAL A 145 -24.93 -29.24 1.22
C VAL A 145 -25.23 -28.59 -0.12
N THR A 146 -24.57 -27.47 -0.41
CA THR A 146 -24.87 -26.65 -1.60
C THR A 146 -24.10 -27.09 -2.84
N GLN A 147 -23.12 -27.99 -2.71
CA GLN A 147 -22.21 -28.41 -3.79
C GLN A 147 -21.42 -27.27 -4.45
N GLN A 148 -21.43 -26.06 -3.87
CA GLN A 148 -20.66 -24.90 -4.34
C GLN A 148 -19.19 -24.97 -3.90
N PRO A 149 -18.27 -24.31 -4.63
CA PRO A 149 -16.90 -24.11 -4.20
C PRO A 149 -16.81 -23.58 -2.75
N LEU A 150 -15.93 -24.14 -1.93
CA LEU A 150 -15.69 -23.58 -0.58
C LEU A 150 -15.19 -22.13 -0.64
N GLY A 151 -15.30 -21.40 0.47
CA GLY A 151 -14.88 -20.00 0.57
C GLY A 151 -13.51 -19.83 1.22
N GLY A 152 -12.78 -18.79 0.79
CA GLY A 152 -11.55 -18.34 1.44
C GLY A 152 -10.26 -19.06 1.01
N LYS A 153 -9.13 -18.34 1.11
CA LYS A 153 -7.79 -18.82 0.68
C LYS A 153 -7.38 -20.12 1.38
N ALA A 154 -7.67 -20.24 2.68
CA ALA A 154 -7.28 -21.39 3.50
C ALA A 154 -7.92 -22.72 3.04
N GLN A 155 -9.10 -22.66 2.43
CA GLN A 155 -9.82 -23.84 1.92
C GLN A 155 -9.67 -24.00 0.41
N PHE A 156 -8.72 -23.29 -0.19
CA PHE A 156 -8.57 -23.20 -1.63
C PHE A 156 -9.90 -22.80 -2.31
N GLY A 157 -10.57 -21.80 -1.74
CA GLY A 157 -11.92 -21.41 -2.06
C GLY A 157 -12.09 -20.67 -3.39
N GLY A 158 -13.32 -20.67 -3.92
CA GLY A 158 -13.67 -19.89 -5.11
C GLY A 158 -13.99 -18.44 -4.76
N GLN A 159 -13.96 -17.57 -5.77
CA GLN A 159 -14.49 -16.21 -5.64
C GLN A 159 -16.01 -16.24 -5.62
N ARG A 160 -16.61 -15.36 -4.83
CA ARG A 160 -18.05 -15.14 -4.86
C ARG A 160 -18.40 -14.33 -6.11
N PHE A 161 -19.22 -14.92 -6.97
CA PHE A 161 -19.87 -14.22 -8.06
C PHE A 161 -21.29 -13.89 -7.60
N GLY A 162 -21.55 -12.61 -7.32
CA GLY A 162 -22.79 -12.14 -6.71
C GLY A 162 -23.77 -11.56 -7.72
N GLU A 163 -24.89 -11.05 -7.18
CA GLU A 163 -25.98 -10.47 -7.96
C GLU A 163 -25.53 -9.28 -8.82
N MET A 164 -24.67 -8.42 -8.29
CA MET A 164 -24.15 -7.27 -9.05
C MET A 164 -23.28 -7.70 -10.23
N GLU A 165 -22.50 -8.76 -10.07
CA GLU A 165 -21.70 -9.31 -11.18
C GLU A 165 -22.57 -10.03 -12.22
N VAL A 166 -23.69 -10.65 -11.80
CA VAL A 166 -24.70 -11.20 -12.71
C VAL A 166 -25.32 -10.12 -13.58
N TRP A 167 -25.78 -9.01 -12.99
CA TRP A 167 -26.35 -7.89 -13.74
C TRP A 167 -25.38 -7.32 -14.78
N ALA A 168 -24.09 -7.31 -14.46
CA ALA A 168 -23.08 -6.88 -15.41
C ALA A 168 -23.08 -7.77 -16.66
N LEU A 169 -23.11 -9.10 -16.52
CA LEU A 169 -23.17 -10.02 -17.67
C LEU A 169 -24.49 -9.94 -18.44
N GLU A 170 -25.60 -9.75 -17.75
CA GLU A 170 -26.92 -9.55 -18.36
C GLU A 170 -26.94 -8.29 -19.23
N ALA A 171 -26.38 -7.18 -18.75
CA ALA A 171 -26.32 -5.92 -19.48
C ALA A 171 -25.51 -6.03 -20.80
N TYR A 172 -24.49 -6.90 -20.82
CA TYR A 172 -23.72 -7.19 -22.04
C TYR A 172 -24.38 -8.24 -22.95
N GLY A 173 -25.46 -8.89 -22.51
CA GLY A 173 -26.08 -10.01 -23.23
C GLY A 173 -25.21 -11.27 -23.26
N ALA A 174 -24.29 -11.45 -22.30
CA ALA A 174 -23.34 -12.55 -22.25
C ALA A 174 -23.96 -13.83 -21.66
N ALA A 175 -25.03 -14.33 -22.27
CA ALA A 175 -25.87 -15.42 -21.76
C ALA A 175 -25.09 -16.72 -21.49
N TYR A 176 -24.21 -17.14 -22.41
CA TYR A 176 -23.41 -18.36 -22.24
C TYR A 176 -22.39 -18.25 -21.10
N THR A 177 -21.75 -17.08 -20.95
CA THR A 177 -20.81 -16.84 -19.85
C THR A 177 -21.52 -16.85 -18.50
N LEU A 178 -22.70 -16.23 -18.43
CA LEU A 178 -23.53 -16.26 -17.22
C LEU A 178 -23.98 -17.69 -16.88
N GLN A 179 -24.46 -18.44 -17.87
CA GLN A 179 -24.86 -19.83 -17.70
C GLN A 179 -23.70 -20.69 -17.19
N GLU A 180 -22.49 -20.51 -17.75
CA GLU A 180 -21.30 -21.22 -17.31
C GLU A 180 -20.95 -20.93 -15.83
N MET A 181 -20.98 -19.65 -15.44
CA MET A 181 -20.70 -19.21 -14.06
C MET A 181 -21.71 -19.78 -13.05
N LEU A 182 -23.00 -19.80 -13.41
CA LEU A 182 -24.07 -20.25 -12.53
C LEU A 182 -24.22 -21.79 -12.46
N THR A 183 -23.66 -22.54 -13.41
CA THR A 183 -23.84 -23.99 -13.50
C THR A 183 -22.51 -24.75 -13.35
N VAL A 184 -21.82 -25.01 -14.45
CA VAL A 184 -20.65 -25.90 -14.53
C VAL A 184 -19.41 -25.38 -13.79
N LYS A 185 -19.32 -24.07 -13.51
CA LYS A 185 -18.27 -23.49 -12.65
C LYS A 185 -18.65 -23.44 -11.17
N SER A 186 -19.89 -23.75 -10.82
CA SER A 186 -20.44 -23.66 -9.46
C SER A 186 -20.89 -25.04 -8.96
N ASP A 187 -22.18 -25.35 -9.09
CA ASP A 187 -22.86 -26.41 -8.35
C ASP A 187 -23.51 -27.48 -9.25
N ASP A 188 -23.31 -27.45 -10.56
CA ASP A 188 -23.64 -28.59 -11.42
C ASP A 188 -22.56 -29.68 -11.30
N VAL A 189 -22.83 -30.68 -10.44
CA VAL A 189 -21.89 -31.77 -10.11
C VAL A 189 -21.50 -32.60 -11.34
N VAL A 190 -22.45 -32.86 -12.23
CA VAL A 190 -22.22 -33.67 -13.43
C VAL A 190 -21.57 -32.82 -14.50
N GLY A 191 -22.08 -31.61 -14.73
CA GLY A 191 -21.59 -30.67 -15.72
C GLY A 191 -20.13 -30.25 -15.46
N ARG A 192 -19.75 -29.96 -14.21
CA ARG A 192 -18.37 -29.57 -13.87
C ARG A 192 -17.35 -30.68 -14.15
N THR A 193 -17.73 -31.94 -13.94
CA THR A 193 -16.85 -33.09 -14.20
C THR A 193 -16.70 -33.32 -15.70
N ARG A 194 -17.78 -33.12 -16.46
CA ARG A 194 -17.78 -33.26 -17.92
C ARG A 194 -16.97 -32.16 -18.58
N ILE A 195 -17.19 -30.90 -18.22
CA ILE A 195 -16.45 -29.79 -18.82
C ILE A 195 -14.95 -29.87 -18.53
N TYR A 196 -14.55 -30.35 -17.35
CA TYR A 196 -13.14 -30.58 -17.05
C TYR A 196 -12.52 -31.61 -18.00
N LYS A 197 -13.21 -32.72 -18.27
CA LYS A 197 -12.75 -33.74 -19.25
C LYS A 197 -12.69 -33.16 -20.66
N ASN A 198 -13.74 -32.46 -21.10
CA ASN A 198 -13.80 -31.85 -22.41
C ASN A 198 -12.61 -30.89 -22.64
N ILE A 199 -12.31 -30.02 -21.64
CA ILE A 199 -11.18 -29.08 -21.72
C ILE A 199 -9.84 -29.81 -21.87
N VAL A 200 -9.64 -30.94 -21.17
CA VAL A 200 -8.44 -31.78 -21.31
C VAL A 200 -8.35 -32.41 -22.70
N ASP A 201 -9.49 -32.81 -23.26
CA ASP A 201 -9.59 -33.41 -24.60
C ASP A 201 -9.56 -32.37 -25.75
N GLY A 202 -9.51 -31.07 -25.43
CA GLY A 202 -9.53 -29.98 -26.40
C GLY A 202 -10.92 -29.63 -26.96
N ASP A 203 -11.99 -30.15 -26.36
CA ASP A 203 -13.37 -29.77 -26.64
C ASP A 203 -13.83 -28.69 -25.64
N TYR A 204 -14.33 -27.56 -26.14
CA TYR A 204 -14.78 -26.44 -25.31
C TYR A 204 -16.31 -26.34 -25.22
N ARG A 205 -17.05 -27.39 -25.59
CA ARG A 205 -18.50 -27.44 -25.47
C ARG A 205 -18.94 -27.59 -24.01
N MET A 206 -20.01 -26.87 -23.67
CA MET A 206 -20.66 -26.89 -22.36
C MET A 206 -22.03 -27.56 -22.47
N ASP A 207 -22.23 -28.61 -21.69
CA ASP A 207 -23.55 -29.18 -21.40
C ASP A 207 -23.94 -28.80 -19.98
N ALA A 208 -24.75 -27.74 -19.82
CA ALA A 208 -25.24 -27.31 -18.51
C ALA A 208 -26.47 -28.12 -18.10
N GLY A 209 -26.43 -28.72 -16.91
CA GLY A 209 -27.56 -29.33 -16.25
C GLY A 209 -28.26 -28.38 -15.28
N MET A 210 -29.07 -28.95 -14.39
CA MET A 210 -29.76 -28.22 -13.33
C MET A 210 -28.85 -28.01 -12.12
N PRO A 211 -28.66 -26.76 -11.65
CA PRO A 211 -27.94 -26.44 -10.41
C PRO A 211 -28.42 -27.23 -9.20
N GLU A 212 -27.51 -27.69 -8.34
CA GLU A 212 -27.88 -28.33 -7.08
C GLU A 212 -28.57 -27.36 -6.12
N SER A 213 -28.21 -26.07 -6.12
CA SER A 213 -28.90 -25.04 -5.33
C SER A 213 -30.41 -24.96 -5.65
N PHE A 214 -30.78 -25.07 -6.93
CA PHE A 214 -32.19 -25.08 -7.32
C PHE A 214 -32.89 -26.37 -6.87
N LYS A 215 -32.22 -27.53 -6.94
CA LYS A 215 -32.76 -28.78 -6.41
C LYS A 215 -32.99 -28.70 -4.91
N VAL A 216 -32.04 -28.17 -4.15
CA VAL A 216 -32.18 -27.94 -2.70
C VAL A 216 -33.40 -27.07 -2.41
N LEU A 217 -33.56 -25.95 -3.14
CA LEU A 217 -34.72 -25.07 -2.99
C LEU A 217 -36.05 -25.81 -3.21
N THR A 218 -36.17 -26.62 -4.27
CA THR A 218 -37.41 -27.39 -4.50
C THR A 218 -37.72 -28.38 -3.38
N ARG A 219 -36.69 -29.00 -2.77
CA ARG A 219 -36.85 -29.92 -1.64
C ARG A 219 -37.26 -29.19 -0.36
N GLU A 220 -36.69 -28.02 -0.11
CA GLU A 220 -37.05 -27.16 1.02
C GLU A 220 -38.52 -26.70 0.92
N ILE A 221 -38.97 -26.27 -0.26
CA ILE A 221 -40.38 -25.89 -0.48
C ILE A 221 -41.32 -27.09 -0.25
N ARG A 222 -41.01 -28.26 -0.80
CA ARG A 222 -41.81 -29.49 -0.59
C ARG A 222 -41.89 -29.91 0.88
N SER A 223 -40.84 -29.65 1.66
CA SER A 223 -40.82 -29.97 3.10
C SER A 223 -41.85 -29.16 3.91
N LEU A 224 -42.30 -28.02 3.37
CA LEU A 224 -43.35 -27.19 3.97
C LEU A 224 -44.76 -27.72 3.68
N GLY A 225 -44.90 -28.81 2.91
CA GLY A 225 -46.18 -29.32 2.44
C GLY A 225 -46.74 -28.59 1.22
N ILE A 226 -45.91 -27.80 0.52
CA ILE A 226 -46.26 -27.12 -0.72
C ILE A 226 -45.76 -27.97 -1.89
N ASP A 227 -46.66 -28.36 -2.79
CA ASP A 227 -46.27 -29.10 -3.98
C ASP A 227 -45.72 -28.17 -5.06
N ILE A 228 -44.57 -28.55 -5.62
CA ILE A 228 -43.88 -27.82 -6.69
C ILE A 228 -43.26 -28.87 -7.62
N GLU A 229 -43.64 -28.82 -8.90
CA GLU A 229 -43.16 -29.75 -9.91
C GLU A 229 -42.65 -29.00 -11.13
N LEU A 230 -41.73 -29.63 -11.85
CA LEU A 230 -41.30 -29.16 -13.15
C LEU A 230 -42.32 -29.66 -14.16
N VAL A 231 -43.05 -28.73 -14.78
CA VAL A 231 -43.93 -29.07 -15.90
C VAL A 231 -43.04 -29.46 -17.07
N SER A 232 -43.25 -30.65 -17.62
CA SER A 232 -42.68 -31.01 -18.92
C SER A 232 -43.65 -30.53 -19.99
N ASP A 233 -43.13 -29.83 -20.99
CA ASP A 233 -43.84 -29.64 -22.26
C ASP A 233 -43.93 -30.97 -23.03
#